data_AF-A0A5B0BSE3-F1
#
_entry.id   AF-A0A5B0BSE3-F1
#
_cell.length_a   1.000
_cell.length_b   1.000
_cell.length_c   1.000
_cell.angle_alpha   90.00
_cell.angle_beta   90.00
_cell.angle_gamma   90.00
#
_symmetry.space_group_name_H-M   'P 1'
#
loop_
_entity.id
_entity.type
_entity.pdbx_description
1 polymer ?
#
loop_
_entity_poly.entity_id
_entity_poly.type
_entity_poly.pdbx_seq_one_letter_code
_entity_poly.pdbx_strand_id
1 'polypeptide(L)'
;MFVDKLKQAIEDEYRDYYFYKSMHGMTNDPLWQDFLQHMYEDEKSHYEMFQQLYYMMTGTFVPNPKRPLPCYNLKECVQRALVNELEGVETYKEMLLTVPFQQAYNPFFIAMNDEMEHAIRMSTMYNALR
;
A
#
# COMPACT_ATOMS: atom_id res chain seq x y z
N MET A 1 -15.46 -0.85 13.02
CA MET A 1 -15.53 -2.33 13.06
C MET A 1 -14.53 -2.91 12.05
N PHE A 2 -14.21 -4.20 12.06
CA PHE A 2 -13.19 -4.79 11.16
C PHE A 2 -13.46 -4.49 9.68
N VAL A 3 -14.74 -4.57 9.26
CA VAL A 3 -15.18 -4.24 7.89
C VAL A 3 -14.86 -2.80 7.51
N ASP A 4 -14.98 -1.84 8.43
CA ASP A 4 -14.65 -0.44 8.15
C ASP A 4 -13.15 -0.25 7.96
N LYS A 5 -12.32 -0.94 8.76
CA LYS A 5 -10.86 -0.94 8.60
C LYS A 5 -10.45 -1.58 7.27
N LEU A 6 -11.08 -2.69 6.89
CA LEU A 6 -10.85 -3.33 5.60
C LEU A 6 -11.25 -2.44 4.43
N LYS A 7 -12.37 -1.72 4.54
CA LYS A 7 -12.75 -0.73 3.54
C LYS A 7 -11.70 0.38 3.42
N GLN A 8 -11.21 0.89 4.55
CA GLN A 8 -10.18 1.92 4.57
C GLN A 8 -8.89 1.41 3.91
N ALA A 9 -8.42 0.21 4.27
CA ALA A 9 -7.27 -0.44 3.65
C ALA A 9 -7.41 -0.52 2.12
N ILE A 10 -8.57 -0.95 1.61
CA ILE A 10 -8.83 -0.98 0.15
C ILE A 10 -8.68 0.41 -0.49
N GLU A 11 -9.19 1.46 0.18
CA GLU A 11 -9.07 2.82 -0.33
C GLU A 11 -7.62 3.34 -0.24
N ASP A 12 -6.83 2.87 0.72
CA ASP A 12 -5.45 3.28 0.96
C ASP A 12 -4.53 2.64 -0.08
N GLU A 13 -4.59 1.32 -0.23
CA GLU A 13 -3.88 0.53 -1.25
C GLU A 13 -4.12 1.05 -2.68
N TYR A 14 -5.37 1.39 -2.99
CA TYR A 14 -5.70 2.00 -4.27
C TYR A 14 -4.98 3.34 -4.46
N ARG A 15 -4.91 4.17 -3.41
CA ARG A 15 -4.22 5.46 -3.50
C ARG A 15 -2.71 5.26 -3.65
N ASP A 16 -2.13 4.37 -2.86
CA ASP A 16 -0.68 4.14 -2.86
C ASP A 16 -0.21 3.59 -4.21
N TYR A 17 -0.96 2.67 -4.82
CA TYR A 17 -0.73 2.24 -6.22
C TYR A 17 -0.56 3.42 -7.20
N TYR A 18 -1.53 4.34 -7.24
CA TYR A 18 -1.44 5.48 -8.17
C TYR A 18 -0.38 6.49 -7.77
N PHE A 19 -0.15 6.65 -6.46
CA PHE A 19 0.83 7.58 -5.95
C PHE A 19 2.25 7.14 -6.30
N TYR A 20 2.59 5.87 -6.05
CA TYR A 20 3.91 5.31 -6.37
C TYR A 20 4.14 5.21 -7.87
N LYS A 21 3.10 4.88 -8.65
CA LYS A 21 3.16 4.98 -10.10
C LYS A 21 3.46 6.39 -10.60
N SER A 22 2.97 7.43 -9.92
CA SER A 22 3.30 8.82 -10.27
C SER A 22 4.76 9.16 -9.93
N MET A 23 5.28 8.65 -8.81
CA MET A 23 6.68 8.82 -8.41
C MET A 23 7.63 8.12 -9.37
N HIS A 24 7.26 6.95 -9.90
CA HIS A 24 8.06 6.20 -10.86
C HIS A 24 8.40 7.06 -12.09
N GLY A 25 7.44 7.87 -12.56
CA GLY A 25 7.64 8.80 -13.68
C GLY A 25 8.52 10.01 -13.39
N MET A 26 8.96 10.22 -12.14
CA MET A 26 9.75 11.38 -11.72
C MET A 26 11.26 11.10 -11.62
N THR A 27 11.66 9.85 -11.78
CA THR A 27 13.06 9.43 -11.72
C THR A 27 13.45 8.67 -12.98
N ASN A 28 14.72 8.81 -13.37
CA ASN A 28 15.35 8.03 -14.43
C ASN A 28 16.42 7.08 -13.89
N ASP A 29 16.59 7.03 -12.56
CA ASP A 29 17.50 6.08 -11.93
C ASP A 29 16.88 4.68 -12.00
N PRO A 30 17.56 3.68 -12.60
CA PRO A 30 17.00 2.35 -12.77
C PRO A 30 16.65 1.65 -11.46
N LEU A 31 17.42 1.88 -10.39
CA LEU A 31 17.15 1.26 -9.09
C LEU A 31 15.88 1.84 -8.46
N TRP A 32 15.69 3.16 -8.55
CA TRP A 32 14.49 3.81 -8.02
C TRP A 32 13.25 3.48 -8.85
N GLN A 33 13.39 3.30 -10.16
CA GLN A 33 12.29 2.81 -11.00
C GLN A 33 11.90 1.38 -10.60
N ASP A 34 12.87 0.48 -10.42
CA ASP A 34 12.62 -0.90 -9.98
C ASP A 34 11.91 -0.95 -8.62
N PHE A 35 12.40 -0.18 -7.63
CA PHE A 35 11.76 -0.10 -6.32
C PHE A 35 10.31 0.38 -6.40
N LEU A 36 10.07 1.49 -7.10
CA LEU A 36 8.73 2.05 -7.21
C LEU A 36 7.79 1.17 -8.04
N GLN A 37 8.32 0.49 -9.06
CA GLN A 37 7.56 -0.47 -9.85
C GLN A 37 7.09 -1.64 -9.01
N HIS A 38 8.01 -2.25 -8.27
CA HIS A 38 7.70 -3.35 -7.39
C HIS A 38 6.61 -2.96 -6.38
N MET A 39 6.80 -1.84 -5.68
CA MET A 39 5.85 -1.35 -4.69
C MET A 39 4.44 -1.14 -5.27
N TYR A 40 4.31 -0.44 -6.41
CA TYR A 40 2.96 -0.23 -6.96
C TYR A 40 2.32 -1.54 -7.47
N GLU A 41 3.10 -2.54 -7.89
CA GLU A 41 2.57 -3.84 -8.29
C GLU A 41 2.05 -4.64 -7.09
N ASP A 42 2.70 -4.49 -5.95
CA ASP A 42 2.27 -5.07 -4.67
C ASP A 42 1.01 -4.37 -4.15
N GLU A 43 0.92 -3.03 -4.13
CA GLU A 43 -0.30 -2.33 -3.69
C GLU A 43 -1.53 -2.67 -4.53
N LYS A 44 -1.32 -2.90 -5.83
CA LYS A 44 -2.39 -3.38 -6.69
C LYS A 44 -2.86 -4.77 -6.25
N SER A 45 -1.93 -5.65 -5.90
CA SER A 45 -2.22 -7.00 -5.41
C SER A 45 -2.90 -6.95 -4.04
N HIS A 46 -2.45 -6.10 -3.12
CA HIS A 46 -3.09 -5.84 -1.83
C HIS A 46 -4.53 -5.36 -2.00
N TYR A 47 -4.76 -4.34 -2.83
CA TYR A 47 -6.08 -3.84 -3.19
C TYR A 47 -7.01 -4.97 -3.68
N GLU A 48 -6.53 -5.80 -4.61
CA GLU A 48 -7.30 -6.91 -5.18
C GLU A 48 -7.62 -7.97 -4.11
N MET A 49 -6.65 -8.35 -3.28
CA MET A 49 -6.87 -9.30 -2.18
C MET A 49 -7.89 -8.78 -1.17
N PHE A 50 -7.75 -7.52 -0.74
CA PHE A 50 -8.65 -6.91 0.23
C PHE A 50 -10.06 -6.73 -0.33
N GLN A 51 -10.21 -6.40 -1.62
CA GLN A 51 -11.50 -6.40 -2.30
C GLN A 51 -12.19 -7.77 -2.24
N GLN A 52 -11.45 -8.87 -2.43
CA GLN A 52 -12.00 -10.21 -2.29
C GLN A 52 -12.44 -10.49 -0.84
N LEU A 53 -11.64 -10.12 0.15
CA LEU A 53 -12.02 -10.28 1.56
C LEU A 53 -13.28 -9.48 1.90
N TYR A 54 -13.38 -8.23 1.42
CA TYR A 54 -14.54 -7.38 1.67
C TYR A 54 -15.80 -7.96 1.01
N TYR A 55 -15.67 -8.50 -0.20
CA TYR A 55 -16.75 -9.22 -0.87
C TYR A 55 -17.19 -10.46 -0.08
N MET A 56 -16.26 -11.26 0.44
CA MET A 56 -16.59 -12.43 1.27
C MET A 56 -17.38 -12.05 2.54
N MET A 57 -17.11 -10.88 3.12
CA MET A 57 -17.79 -10.42 4.33
C MET A 57 -19.13 -9.74 4.08
N THR A 58 -19.28 -9.05 2.94
CA THR A 58 -20.40 -8.12 2.72
C THR A 58 -21.27 -8.47 1.51
N GLY A 59 -20.80 -9.34 0.62
CA GLY A 59 -21.43 -9.63 -0.66
C GLY A 59 -21.26 -8.54 -1.73
N THR A 60 -20.46 -7.51 -1.47
CA THR A 60 -20.22 -6.39 -2.40
C THR A 60 -18.73 -6.01 -2.45
N PHE A 61 -18.29 -5.37 -3.52
CA PHE A 61 -16.97 -4.75 -3.60
C PHE A 61 -17.04 -3.29 -3.15
N VAL A 62 -15.94 -2.73 -2.65
CA VAL A 62 -15.83 -1.28 -2.42
C VAL A 62 -15.80 -0.58 -3.78
N PRO A 63 -16.77 0.28 -4.10
CA PRO A 63 -16.86 0.91 -5.41
C PRO A 63 -16.06 2.22 -5.45
N ASN A 64 -15.46 2.50 -6.61
CA ASN A 64 -14.94 3.81 -7.00
C ASN A 64 -14.03 4.50 -5.95
N PRO A 65 -12.96 3.84 -5.46
CA PRO A 65 -11.96 4.52 -4.64
C PRO A 65 -11.38 5.72 -5.41
N LYS A 66 -11.12 6.81 -4.69
CA LYS A 66 -10.66 8.07 -5.29
C LYS A 66 -9.17 8.01 -5.58
N ARG A 67 -8.77 8.47 -6.76
CA ARG A 67 -7.35 8.65 -7.08
C ARG A 67 -6.76 9.81 -6.27
N PRO A 68 -5.52 9.68 -5.77
CA PRO A 68 -4.83 10.78 -5.11
C PRO A 68 -4.34 11.81 -6.14
N LEU A 69 -3.91 12.97 -5.65
CA LEU A 69 -3.07 13.85 -6.45
C LEU A 69 -1.72 13.19 -6.73
N PRO A 70 -1.12 13.41 -7.90
CA PRO A 70 0.19 12.86 -8.22
C PRO A 70 1.28 13.47 -7.33
N CYS A 71 2.44 12.82 -7.30
CA CYS A 71 3.63 13.39 -6.69
C CYS A 71 4.15 14.60 -7.49
N TYR A 72 4.59 15.64 -6.77
CA TYR A 72 5.16 16.86 -7.35
C TYR A 72 6.62 17.09 -6.96
N ASN A 73 7.07 16.55 -5.82
CA ASN A 73 8.46 16.58 -5.37
C ASN A 73 8.86 15.20 -4.89
N LEU A 74 9.76 14.53 -5.60
CA LEU A 74 10.07 13.12 -5.35
C LEU A 74 10.55 12.88 -3.90
N LYS A 75 11.43 13.73 -3.36
CA LYS A 75 11.99 13.52 -2.01
C LYS A 75 10.95 13.69 -0.92
N GLU A 76 10.10 14.71 -1.03
CA GLU A 76 8.97 14.91 -0.10
C GLU A 76 7.94 13.78 -0.21
N CYS A 77 7.66 13.31 -1.41
CA CYS A 77 6.76 12.18 -1.64
C CYS A 77 7.31 10.87 -1.08
N VAL A 78 8.60 10.59 -1.25
CA VAL A 78 9.27 9.42 -0.65
C VAL A 78 9.20 9.51 0.88
N GLN A 79 9.40 10.69 1.47
CA GLN A 79 9.25 10.87 2.91
C GLN A 79 7.83 10.56 3.39
N ARG A 80 6.83 11.03 2.65
CA ARG A 80 5.42 10.76 2.97
C ARG A 80 5.10 9.27 2.81
N ALA A 81 5.52 8.67 1.71
CA ALA A 81 5.35 7.24 1.45
C ALA A 81 5.95 6.42 2.59
N LEU A 82 7.20 6.69 2.99
CA LEU A 82 7.84 6.03 4.12
C LEU A 82 6.99 6.04 5.40
N VAL A 83 6.37 7.17 5.74
CA VAL A 83 5.52 7.26 6.93
C VAL A 83 4.24 6.45 6.74
N ASN A 84 3.59 6.55 5.57
CA ASN A 84 2.40 5.78 5.25
C ASN A 84 2.66 4.27 5.32
N GLU A 85 3.78 3.79 4.78
CA GLU A 85 4.19 2.38 4.82
C GLU A 85 4.33 1.87 6.26
N LEU A 86 4.99 2.66 7.12
CA LEU A 86 5.13 2.31 8.54
C LEU A 86 3.77 2.27 9.26
N GLU A 87 2.83 3.14 8.90
CA GLU A 87 1.45 3.11 9.41
C GLU A 87 0.66 1.91 8.86
N GLY A 88 0.90 1.51 7.60
CA GLY A 88 0.35 0.32 6.95
C GLY A 88 0.76 -0.95 7.70
N VAL A 89 2.05 -1.09 8.04
CA VAL A 89 2.56 -2.21 8.86
C VAL A 89 1.80 -2.34 10.17
N GLU A 90 1.63 -1.24 10.91
CA GLU A 90 0.93 -1.25 12.20
C GLU A 90 -0.54 -1.62 12.04
N THR A 91 -1.19 -1.07 11.01
CA THR A 91 -2.59 -1.34 10.68
C THR A 91 -2.81 -2.81 10.31
N TYR A 92 -2.00 -3.36 9.40
CA TYR A 92 -2.15 -4.72 8.93
C TYR A 92 -1.74 -5.75 9.97
N LYS A 93 -0.77 -5.44 10.84
CA LYS A 93 -0.51 -6.23 12.05
C LYS A 93 -1.75 -6.33 12.94
N GLU A 94 -2.41 -5.21 13.25
CA GLU A 94 -3.62 -5.23 14.07
C GLU A 94 -4.75 -6.03 13.40
N MET A 95 -4.95 -5.82 12.09
CA MET A 95 -5.95 -6.54 11.32
C MET A 95 -5.65 -8.03 11.26
N LEU A 96 -4.40 -8.43 11.01
CA LEU A 96 -3.96 -9.83 11.02
C LEU A 96 -4.28 -10.53 12.35
N LEU A 97 -4.02 -9.86 13.47
CA LEU A 97 -4.27 -10.41 14.81
C LEU A 97 -5.76 -10.47 15.18
N THR A 98 -6.62 -9.79 14.41
CA THR A 98 -8.06 -9.66 14.68
C THR A 98 -8.94 -10.17 13.53
N VAL A 99 -8.35 -10.90 12.57
CA VAL A 99 -9.09 -11.43 11.42
C VAL A 99 -10.29 -12.28 11.87
N PRO A 100 -11.50 -12.05 11.31
CA PRO A 100 -12.69 -12.79 11.73
C PRO A 100 -12.81 -14.18 11.07
N PHE A 101 -11.96 -14.51 10.09
CA PHE A 101 -11.97 -15.78 9.38
C PHE A 101 -10.61 -16.13 8.79
N GLN A 102 -10.35 -17.42 8.61
CA GLN A 102 -9.02 -17.95 8.25
C GLN A 102 -8.49 -17.44 6.91
N GLN A 103 -9.36 -17.27 5.91
CA GLN A 103 -8.98 -16.85 4.56
C GLN A 103 -8.41 -15.42 4.53
N ALA A 104 -8.70 -14.60 5.54
CA ALA A 104 -8.14 -13.26 5.67
C ALA A 104 -6.69 -13.26 6.19
N TYR A 105 -6.21 -14.35 6.81
CA TYR A 105 -4.89 -14.38 7.42
C TYR A 105 -3.77 -14.13 6.40
N ASN A 106 -3.75 -14.86 5.29
CA ASN A 106 -2.66 -14.76 4.31
C ASN A 106 -2.58 -13.37 3.65
N PRO A 107 -3.69 -12.76 3.15
CA PRO A 107 -3.63 -11.41 2.60
C PRO A 107 -3.02 -10.36 3.54
N PHE A 108 -3.42 -10.34 4.82
CA PHE A 108 -2.84 -9.38 5.77
C PHE A 108 -1.41 -9.73 6.15
N PHE A 109 -1.04 -11.01 6.20
CA PHE A 109 0.34 -11.41 6.44
C PHE A 109 1.26 -10.97 5.29
N ILE A 110 0.83 -11.16 4.04
CA ILE A 110 1.56 -10.73 2.84
C ILE A 110 1.72 -9.21 2.87
N ALA A 111 0.61 -8.46 2.88
CA ALA A 111 0.64 -7.01 2.86
C ALA A 111 1.50 -6.44 4.00
N MET A 112 1.32 -6.89 5.25
CA MET A 112 2.14 -6.42 6.37
C MET A 112 3.65 -6.60 6.16
N ASN A 113 4.10 -7.70 5.53
CA ASN A 113 5.53 -7.90 5.26
C ASN A 113 6.00 -7.02 4.10
N ASP A 114 5.18 -6.89 3.05
CA ASP A 114 5.49 -6.08 1.89
C ASP A 114 5.60 -4.60 2.30
N GLU A 115 4.71 -4.08 3.16
CA GLU A 115 4.82 -2.71 3.70
C GLU A 115 6.11 -2.47 4.52
N MET A 116 6.61 -3.50 5.23
CA MET A 116 7.91 -3.39 5.92
C MET A 116 9.04 -3.28 4.91
N GLU A 117 8.98 -4.04 3.82
CA GLU A 117 9.95 -3.97 2.73
C GLU A 117 9.88 -2.63 1.99
N HIS A 118 8.68 -2.14 1.72
CA HIS A 118 8.39 -0.83 1.13
C HIS A 118 8.98 0.31 1.94
N ALA A 119 8.79 0.30 3.27
CA ALA A 119 9.41 1.26 4.17
C ALA A 119 10.94 1.26 4.08
N ILE A 120 11.58 0.08 3.95
CA ILE A 120 13.03 -0.03 3.79
C ILE A 120 13.48 0.57 2.44
N ARG A 121 12.76 0.30 1.35
CA ARG A 121 13.01 0.88 0.02
C ARG A 121 12.88 2.39 0.04
N MET A 122 11.79 2.92 0.59
CA MET A 122 11.55 4.36 0.71
C MET A 122 12.59 5.06 1.60
N SER A 123 12.98 4.44 2.72
CA SER A 123 14.08 4.95 3.55
C SER A 123 15.41 5.03 2.78
N THR A 124 15.71 4.00 2.00
CA THR A 124 16.91 3.97 1.14
C THR A 124 16.88 5.10 0.11
N MET A 125 15.75 5.28 -0.58
CA MET A 125 15.54 6.38 -1.53
C MET A 125 15.67 7.75 -0.86
N TYR A 126 15.02 7.96 0.29
CA TYR A 126 15.00 9.26 0.97
C TYR A 126 16.40 9.75 1.30
N ASN A 127 17.25 8.85 1.80
CA ASN A 127 18.63 9.16 2.19
C ASN A 127 19.56 9.36 0.98
N ALA A 128 19.22 8.82 -0.19
CA ALA A 128 20.00 8.98 -1.41
C ALA A 128 19.61 10.23 -2.24
N LEU A 129 18.33 10.62 -2.19
CA LEU A 129 17.82 11.80 -2.89
C LEU A 129 18.35 13.09 -2.25
N ARG A 130 18.72 14.06 -3.09
CA ARG A 130 19.23 15.38 -2.64
C ARG A 130 18.09 16.34 -2.40
#